data_AF-A0A2V2E6U3-F1
#
_entry.id   AF-A0A2V2E6U3-F1
#
_cell.length_a   1.000
_cell.length_b   1.000
_cell.length_c   1.000
_cell.angle_alpha   90.00
_cell.angle_beta   90.00
_cell.angle_gamma   90.00
#
_symmetry.space_group_name_H-M   'P 1'
#
loop_
_entity.id
_entity.type
_entity.pdbx_description
1 polymer ?
#
loop_
_entity_poly.entity_id
_entity_poly.type
_entity_poly.pdbx_seq_one_letter_code
_entity_poly.pdbx_strand_id
1 'polypeptide(L)'
;MMKGGGLMSLFDKLIKKHKISCEPENNKFIEPALPSEKISAKLTTREADVFRLLVEGYTLKECAQKLEIKYSTINTHMTSIYKKLNVKSRAELIIRYRDYQKTD
;
A
#
# COMPACT_ATOMS: atom_id res chain seq x y z
N MET A 1 45.06 12.43 12.41
CA MET A 1 44.79 10.99 12.18
C MET A 1 44.06 10.44 13.40
N MET A 2 42.75 10.23 13.33
CA MET A 2 42.00 9.31 14.21
C MET A 2 40.62 9.14 13.57
N LYS A 3 40.35 7.93 13.07
CA LYS A 3 39.22 7.60 12.19
C LYS A 3 37.92 7.62 12.98
N GLY A 4 37.11 8.66 12.80
CA GLY A 4 35.71 8.69 13.24
C GLY A 4 34.89 7.78 12.33
N GLY A 5 34.87 6.48 12.61
CA GLY A 5 34.02 5.52 11.93
C GLY A 5 33.39 4.61 12.97
N GLY A 6 32.07 4.48 12.96
CA GLY A 6 31.49 3.40 13.77
C GLY A 6 29.98 3.30 13.91
N LEU A 7 29.19 4.35 13.70
CA LEU A 7 27.73 4.19 13.83
C LEU A 7 27.15 3.26 12.75
N MET A 8 27.72 3.25 11.53
CA MET A 8 27.38 2.24 10.51
C MET A 8 27.77 0.81 10.93
N SER A 9 28.89 0.63 11.64
CA SER A 9 29.38 -0.71 12.01
C SER A 9 28.56 -1.37 13.13
N LEU A 10 27.85 -0.57 13.93
CA LEU A 10 27.04 -1.06 15.03
C LEU A 10 25.68 -1.55 14.53
N PHE A 11 25.12 -0.87 13.52
CA PHE A 11 23.95 -1.33 12.80
C PHE A 11 24.20 -2.67 12.10
N ASP A 12 25.34 -2.83 11.41
CA ASP A 12 25.72 -4.12 10.79
C ASP A 12 25.86 -5.25 11.81
N LYS A 13 26.47 -4.98 12.97
CA LYS A 13 26.57 -5.94 14.08
C LYS A 13 25.20 -6.32 14.65
N LEU A 14 24.25 -5.38 14.71
CA LEU A 14 22.92 -5.61 15.25
C LEU A 14 22.09 -6.51 14.32
N ILE A 15 22.14 -6.26 13.01
CA ILE A 15 21.48 -7.11 11.99
C ILE A 15 22.03 -8.54 12.05
N LYS A 16 23.36 -8.67 12.13
CA LYS A 16 24.05 -9.97 12.18
C LYS A 16 23.82 -10.75 13.49
N LYS A 17 23.67 -10.06 14.62
CA LYS A 17 23.47 -10.66 15.95
C LYS A 17 22.07 -11.25 16.15
N HIS A 18 21.04 -10.62 15.58
CA HIS A 18 19.65 -11.08 15.75
C HIS A 18 19.18 -12.09 14.70
N LYS A 19 20.05 -12.53 13.76
CA LYS A 19 19.68 -13.40 12.62
C LYS A 19 18.36 -12.96 11.98
N ILE A 20 18.18 -11.65 11.81
CA ILE A 20 17.05 -11.12 11.02
C ILE A 20 17.42 -11.41 9.57
N SER A 21 17.14 -12.63 9.11
CA SER A 21 17.10 -12.94 7.69
C SER A 21 15.86 -12.25 7.15
N CYS A 22 16.00 -10.97 6.77
CA CYS A 22 15.12 -10.45 5.73
C CYS A 22 15.68 -10.97 4.42
N GLU A 23 15.46 -12.25 4.16
CA GLU A 23 15.47 -12.76 2.80
C GLU A 23 14.17 -12.30 2.15
N PRO A 24 14.22 -11.51 1.06
CA PRO A 24 13.04 -11.22 0.26
C PRO A 24 12.71 -12.44 -0.62
N GLU A 25 12.52 -13.59 -0.02
CA GLU A 25 12.24 -14.87 -0.70
C GLU A 25 10.76 -15.01 -1.04
N ASN A 26 10.23 -14.02 -1.76
CA ASN A 26 9.21 -14.19 -2.80
C ASN A 26 8.86 -12.88 -3.49
N ASN A 27 9.85 -12.04 -3.75
CA ASN A 27 9.66 -10.97 -4.70
C ASN A 27 9.69 -11.59 -6.11
N LYS A 28 8.55 -12.17 -6.54
CA LYS A 28 8.23 -12.20 -7.96
C LYS A 28 8.45 -10.77 -8.42
N PHE A 29 9.46 -10.54 -9.25
CA PHE A 29 9.65 -9.28 -9.94
C PHE A 29 8.38 -9.05 -10.75
N ILE A 30 7.41 -8.36 -10.16
CA ILE A 30 6.31 -7.80 -10.89
C ILE A 30 6.99 -6.68 -11.68
N GLU A 31 7.22 -6.93 -12.96
CA GLU A 31 7.61 -5.91 -13.92
C GLU A 31 6.80 -4.64 -13.67
N PRO A 32 7.41 -3.45 -13.63
CA PRO A 32 6.71 -2.20 -13.37
C PRO A 32 5.93 -1.78 -14.62
N ALA A 33 4.97 -2.61 -15.05
CA ALA A 33 3.90 -2.18 -15.93
C ALA A 33 3.05 -1.21 -15.11
N LEU A 34 3.13 0.08 -15.46
CA LEU A 34 2.43 1.21 -14.85
C LEU A 34 1.08 0.76 -14.24
N PRO A 35 0.93 0.78 -12.91
CA PRO A 35 -0.24 0.21 -12.23
C PRO A 35 -1.56 0.90 -12.59
N SER A 36 -1.52 2.16 -13.04
CA SER A 36 -2.70 3.02 -13.17
C SER A 36 -3.74 2.51 -14.17
N GLU A 37 -3.33 2.06 -15.36
CA GLU A 37 -4.26 1.61 -16.40
C GLU A 37 -4.94 0.27 -16.07
N LYS A 38 -4.23 -0.64 -15.38
CA LYS A 38 -4.81 -1.94 -15.03
C LYS A 38 -5.81 -1.86 -13.87
N ILE A 39 -5.73 -0.83 -13.03
CA ILE A 39 -6.65 -0.64 -11.90
C ILE A 39 -7.95 0.01 -12.38
N SER A 40 -7.86 1.03 -13.23
CA SER A 40 -9.03 1.73 -13.78
C SER A 40 -9.95 0.79 -14.56
N ALA A 41 -9.39 -0.22 -15.24
CA ALA A 41 -10.18 -1.23 -15.95
C ALA A 41 -10.89 -2.25 -15.02
N LYS A 42 -10.48 -2.39 -13.76
CA LYS A 42 -11.02 -3.40 -12.83
C LYS A 42 -12.04 -2.85 -11.85
N LEU A 43 -11.92 -1.58 -11.48
CA LEU A 43 -12.80 -0.91 -10.53
C LEU A 43 -13.90 -0.15 -11.25
N THR A 44 -15.11 -0.16 -10.67
CA THR A 44 -16.17 0.77 -11.09
C THR A 44 -15.81 2.19 -10.65
N THR A 45 -16.48 3.20 -11.21
CA THR A 45 -16.27 4.61 -10.84
C THR A 45 -16.37 4.83 -9.33
N ARG A 46 -17.41 4.29 -8.69
CA ARG A 46 -17.60 4.43 -7.23
C ARG A 46 -16.55 3.69 -6.41
N GLU A 47 -16.10 2.53 -6.88
CA GLU A 47 -15.01 1.82 -6.23
C GLU A 47 -13.67 2.56 -6.40
N ALA A 48 -13.45 3.22 -7.53
CA ALA A 48 -12.27 4.04 -7.75
C ALA A 48 -12.23 5.26 -6.81
N ASP A 49 -13.37 5.92 -6.58
CA ASP A 49 -13.48 7.02 -5.62
C ASP A 49 -13.09 6.57 -4.21
N VAL A 50 -13.67 5.45 -3.76
CA VAL A 50 -13.35 4.87 -2.44
C VAL A 50 -11.89 4.42 -2.37
N PHE A 51 -11.39 3.78 -3.43
CA PHE A 51 -10.01 3.31 -3.51
C PHE A 51 -8.99 4.44 -3.33
N ARG A 52 -9.20 5.58 -4.00
CA ARG A 52 -8.32 6.76 -3.88
C ARG A 52 -8.20 7.21 -2.42
N LEU A 53 -9.34 7.39 -1.76
CA LEU A 53 -9.38 7.78 -0.34
C LEU A 53 -8.71 6.75 0.58
N LEU A 54 -8.88 5.45 0.30
CA LEU A 54 -8.22 4.39 1.07
C LEU A 54 -6.69 4.42 0.92
N VAL A 55 -6.19 4.64 -0.29
CA VAL A 55 -4.75 4.75 -0.59
C VAL A 55 -4.14 6.00 0.03
N GLU A 56 -4.89 7.10 0.08
CA GLU A 56 -4.52 8.34 0.78
C GLU A 56 -4.46 8.19 2.30
N GLY A 57 -4.98 7.08 2.84
CA GLY A 57 -4.92 6.79 4.27
C GLY A 57 -6.17 7.22 5.05
N TYR A 58 -7.28 7.59 4.39
CA TYR A 58 -8.56 7.86 5.06
C TYR A 58 -9.23 6.60 5.57
N THR A 59 -9.78 6.67 6.78
CA THR A 59 -10.59 5.60 7.38
C THR A 59 -11.91 5.44 6.63
N LEU A 60 -12.56 4.29 6.79
CA LEU A 60 -13.88 4.03 6.18
C LEU A 60 -14.95 5.05 6.62
N LYS A 61 -14.84 5.60 7.84
CA LYS A 61 -15.73 6.65 8.35
C LYS A 61 -15.48 7.98 7.65
N GLU A 62 -14.22 8.37 7.48
CA GLU A 62 -13.87 9.60 6.75
C GLU A 62 -14.23 9.50 5.25
N CYS A 63 -14.06 8.31 4.66
CA CYS A 63 -14.50 8.05 3.29
C CYS A 63 -16.03 8.22 3.16
N ALA A 64 -16.79 7.70 4.12
CA ALA A 64 -18.24 7.84 4.18
C ALA A 64 -18.66 9.32 4.27
N GLN A 65 -17.96 10.11 5.10
CA GLN A 65 -18.21 11.54 5.24
C GLN A 65 -17.87 12.31 3.96
N LYS A 66 -16.71 12.05 3.35
CA LYS A 66 -16.26 12.74 2.12
C LYS A 66 -17.12 12.44 0.90
N LEU A 67 -17.61 11.21 0.78
CA LEU A 67 -18.45 10.78 -0.33
C LEU A 67 -19.94 10.92 -0.03
N GLU A 68 -20.30 11.45 1.15
CA GLU A 68 -21.68 11.65 1.62
C GLU A 68 -22.57 10.39 1.50
N ILE A 69 -21.99 9.23 1.80
CA ILE A 69 -22.67 7.93 1.75
C ILE A 69 -22.52 7.16 3.05
N LYS A 70 -23.41 6.18 3.27
CA LYS A 70 -23.41 5.38 4.49
C LYS A 70 -22.12 4.56 4.62
N TYR A 71 -21.64 4.41 5.86
CA TYR A 71 -20.50 3.55 6.20
C TYR A 71 -20.68 2.11 5.68
N SER A 72 -21.90 1.56 5.78
CA SER A 72 -22.21 0.21 5.28
C SER A 72 -21.93 0.08 3.78
N THR A 73 -22.26 1.12 2.99
CA THR A 73 -22.00 1.17 1.56
C THR A 73 -20.50 1.22 1.26
N ILE A 74 -19.75 2.05 1.99
CA ILE A 74 -18.28 2.10 1.90
C ILE A 74 -17.66 0.74 2.24
N ASN A 75 -18.14 0.06 3.28
CA ASN A 75 -17.65 -1.26 3.67
C ASN A 75 -17.89 -2.32 2.58
N THR A 76 -19.04 -2.26 1.92
CA THR A 76 -19.33 -3.10 0.73
C THR A 76 -18.36 -2.78 -0.40
N HIS A 77 -18.14 -1.50 -0.72
CA HIS A 77 -17.17 -1.10 -1.75
C HIS A 77 -15.76 -1.56 -1.41
N MET A 78 -15.30 -1.39 -0.17
CA MET A 78 -14.00 -1.87 0.31
C MET A 78 -13.84 -3.39 0.08
N THR A 79 -14.87 -4.16 0.40
CA THR A 79 -14.87 -5.62 0.22
C THR A 79 -14.73 -6.00 -1.25
N SER A 80 -15.47 -5.32 -2.14
CA SER A 80 -15.37 -5.52 -3.59
C SER A 80 -13.99 -5.12 -4.13
N ILE A 81 -13.43 -3.99 -3.68
CA ILE A 81 -12.09 -3.52 -4.05
C ILE A 81 -11.05 -4.57 -3.66
N TYR A 82 -11.09 -5.08 -2.42
CA TYR A 82 -10.14 -6.08 -1.95
C TYR A 82 -10.20 -7.37 -2.78
N LYS A 83 -11.41 -7.83 -3.12
CA LYS A 83 -11.59 -8.98 -4.01
C LYS A 83 -11.04 -8.73 -5.42
N LYS A 84 -11.34 -7.58 -6.01
CA LYS A 84 -10.93 -7.22 -7.38
C LYS A 84 -9.42 -7.00 -7.52
N LEU A 85 -8.80 -6.44 -6.49
CA LEU A 85 -7.36 -6.18 -6.45
C LEU A 85 -6.55 -7.33 -5.83
N ASN A 86 -7.24 -8.37 -5.32
CA ASN A 86 -6.66 -9.50 -4.60
C ASN A 86 -5.74 -9.05 -3.45
N VAL A 87 -6.24 -8.12 -2.63
CA VAL A 87 -5.55 -7.55 -1.48
C VAL A 87 -6.22 -8.05 -0.20
N LYS A 88 -5.43 -8.38 0.81
CA LYS A 88 -5.92 -8.97 2.07
C LYS A 88 -6.00 -7.97 3.22
N SER A 89 -5.28 -6.85 3.12
CA SER A 89 -5.25 -5.84 4.19
C SER A 89 -5.17 -4.42 3.66
N ARG A 90 -5.60 -3.48 4.49
CA ARG A 90 -5.45 -2.04 4.22
C ARG A 90 -3.99 -1.63 4.05
N ALA A 91 -3.11 -2.17 4.89
CA ALA A 91 -1.68 -1.89 4.81
C ALA A 91 -1.10 -2.36 3.46
N GLU A 92 -1.47 -3.57 3.03
CA GLU A 92 -1.08 -4.10 1.72
C GLU A 92 -1.61 -3.21 0.57
N LEU A 93 -2.86 -2.74 0.65
CA LEU A 93 -3.43 -1.80 -0.33
C LEU A 93 -2.56 -0.54 -0.44
N ILE A 94 -2.27 0.10 0.69
CA ILE A 94 -1.51 1.36 0.73
C ILE A 94 -0.07 1.15 0.23
N ILE A 95 0.61 0.07 0.65
CA ILE A 95 1.98 -0.21 0.23
C ILE A 95 2.03 -0.47 -1.28
N ARG A 96 1.09 -1.27 -1.80
CA ARG A 96 1.07 -1.67 -3.21
C ARG A 96 0.70 -0.54 -4.16
N TYR A 97 -0.09 0.43 -3.69
CA TYR A 97 -0.62 1.53 -4.50
C TYR A 97 -0.16 2.92 -4.05
N ARG A 98 0.93 3.02 -3.27
CA ARG A 98 1.47 4.28 -2.76
C ARG A 98 1.70 5.34 -3.84
N ASP A 99 2.18 4.92 -5.01
CA ASP A 99 2.53 5.81 -6.12
C ASP A 99 1.36 6.16 -7.06
N TYR A 100 0.13 5.75 -6.74
CA TYR A 100 -1.04 5.97 -7.60
C TYR A 100 -1.37 7.45 -7.86
N GLN A 101 -0.88 8.35 -6.99
CA GLN A 101 -1.17 9.79 -7.01
C GLN A 101 -0.30 10.61 -7.99
N LYS A 102 0.59 9.98 -8.77
CA LYS A 102 1.47 10.69 -9.73
C LYS A 102 0.81 11.00 -11.08
N THR A 103 -0.52 10.93 -11.16
CA THR A 103 -1.25 11.05 -12.42
C THR A 103 -2.26 12.20 -12.32
N ASP A 104 -1.74 13.41 -12.16
CA ASP A 104 -2.40 14.68 -12.52
C ASP A 104 -1.39 15.50 -13.32
#